data_AF-A0A7C1KX62-F1
#
_entry.id   AF-A0A7C1KX62-F1
#
_cell.length_a   1.000
_cell.length_b   1.000
_cell.length_c   1.000
_cell.angle_alpha   90.00
_cell.angle_beta   90.00
_cell.angle_gamma   90.00
#
_symmetry.space_group_name_H-M   'P 1'
#
loop_
_entity.id
_entity.type
_entity.pdbx_description
1 polymer ?
#
loop_
_entity_poly.entity_id
_entity_poly.type
_entity_poly.pdbx_seq_one_letter_code
_entity_poly.pdbx_strand_id
1 'polypeptide(L)'
;MRQETLEQILKVIELAAQRYRIGSGIDRPYQYGVKRVAEEYGIAYQTVGDACRRRLGLDDVAQFKIMLKTCLEGDPIQLRDLLLRKNSHYHDKINAFFIRFKNDGNAQKIKEENPDTFISYNVQLRKNDSDVLRALAQILNGEPEKIFVDVAMEAIKDRMRKVVSQL
;
A
#
# COMPACT_ATOMS: atom_id res chain seq x y z
N MET A 1 -12.55 13.43 -18.00
CA MET A 1 -13.18 13.54 -16.66
C MET A 1 -12.84 14.90 -16.03
N ARG A 2 -13.44 15.25 -14.88
CA ARG A 2 -13.09 16.49 -14.13
C ARG A 2 -11.69 16.37 -13.52
N GLN A 3 -10.99 17.49 -13.37
CA GLN A 3 -9.64 17.56 -12.80
C GLN A 3 -9.55 16.87 -11.42
N GLU A 4 -10.51 17.16 -10.54
CA GLU A 4 -10.58 16.62 -9.19
C GLU A 4 -10.64 15.07 -9.18
N THR A 5 -11.37 14.47 -10.12
CA THR A 5 -11.42 13.00 -10.26
C THR A 5 -10.07 12.42 -10.63
N LEU A 6 -9.34 13.09 -11.52
CA LEU A 6 -7.99 12.67 -11.87
C LEU A 6 -7.05 12.80 -10.66
N GLU A 7 -7.14 13.89 -9.90
CA GLU A 7 -6.37 14.10 -8.68
C GLU A 7 -6.63 12.99 -7.64
N GLN A 8 -7.90 12.65 -7.42
CA GLN A 8 -8.30 11.53 -6.55
C GLN A 8 -7.66 10.21 -7.01
N ILE A 9 -7.69 9.90 -8.31
CA ILE A 9 -7.10 8.66 -8.85
C ILE A 9 -5.57 8.66 -8.66
N LEU A 10 -4.89 9.77 -8.99
CA LEU A 10 -3.43 9.88 -8.81
C LEU A 10 -3.04 9.75 -7.33
N LYS A 11 -3.86 10.30 -6.43
CA LYS A 11 -3.67 10.17 -4.99
C LYS A 11 -3.86 8.74 -4.49
N VAL A 12 -4.85 8.01 -5.00
CA VAL A 12 -5.01 6.57 -4.71
C VAL A 12 -3.74 5.80 -5.11
N ILE A 13 -3.16 6.08 -6.28
CA ILE A 13 -1.94 5.42 -6.76
C ILE A 13 -0.76 5.72 -5.81
N GLU A 14 -0.58 6.98 -5.43
CA GLU A 14 0.47 7.41 -4.49
C GLU A 14 0.35 6.70 -3.13
N LEU A 15 -0.84 6.70 -2.54
CA LEU A 15 -1.08 6.09 -1.22
C LEU A 15 -1.00 4.56 -1.25
N ALA A 16 -1.44 3.94 -2.34
CA ALA A 16 -1.27 2.49 -2.53
C ALA A 16 0.21 2.12 -2.63
N ALA A 17 1.01 2.91 -3.34
CA ALA A 17 2.45 2.67 -3.47
C ALA A 17 3.18 2.66 -2.11
N GLN A 18 2.78 3.55 -1.19
CA GLN A 18 3.35 3.63 0.16
C GLN A 18 3.14 2.33 0.96
N ARG A 19 1.99 1.66 0.81
CA ARG A 19 1.65 0.44 1.57
C ARG A 19 2.06 -0.85 0.86
N TYR A 20 2.18 -0.84 -0.47
CA TYR A 20 2.48 -2.05 -1.25
C TYR A 20 3.83 -2.69 -0.89
N ARG A 21 4.81 -1.87 -0.49
CA ARG A 21 6.15 -2.34 -0.07
C ARG A 21 6.17 -3.23 1.18
N ILE A 22 5.07 -3.30 1.93
CA ILE A 22 4.96 -4.06 3.19
C ILE A 22 4.63 -5.56 2.93
N GLY A 23 4.46 -5.95 1.66
CA GLY A 23 4.31 -7.35 1.24
C GLY A 23 2.90 -7.91 1.37
N SER A 24 1.88 -7.05 1.50
CA SER A 24 0.47 -7.44 1.32
C SER A 24 0.12 -7.36 -0.16
N GLY A 25 -0.59 -8.38 -0.69
CA GLY A 25 -1.13 -8.33 -2.06
C GLY A 25 -1.93 -7.05 -2.34
N ILE A 26 -2.12 -6.70 -3.62
CA ILE A 26 -2.56 -5.37 -4.08
C ILE A 26 -3.90 -4.87 -3.48
N ASP A 27 -4.76 -5.78 -3.02
CA ASP A 27 -6.05 -5.43 -2.45
C ASP A 27 -5.94 -4.50 -1.24
N ARG A 28 -5.06 -4.80 -0.27
CA ARG A 28 -4.93 -3.97 0.93
C ARG A 28 -4.37 -2.58 0.62
N PRO A 29 -3.27 -2.43 -0.13
CA PRO A 29 -2.78 -1.11 -0.54
C PRO A 29 -3.79 -0.30 -1.34
N TYR A 30 -4.53 -0.95 -2.25
CA TYR A 30 -5.59 -0.29 -3.00
C TYR A 30 -6.72 0.20 -2.08
N GLN A 31 -7.27 -0.68 -1.24
CA GLN A 31 -8.34 -0.33 -0.29
C GLN A 31 -7.92 0.80 0.65
N TYR A 32 -6.67 0.77 1.12
CA TYR A 32 -6.08 1.85 1.91
C TYR A 32 -6.09 3.17 1.14
N GLY A 33 -5.58 3.19 -0.09
CA GLY A 33 -5.57 4.39 -0.93
C GLY A 33 -6.98 4.95 -1.17
N VAL A 34 -7.95 4.08 -1.48
CA VAL A 34 -9.36 4.49 -1.69
C VAL A 34 -9.97 5.05 -0.40
N LYS A 35 -9.76 4.41 0.74
CA LYS A 35 -10.28 4.85 2.04
C LYS A 35 -9.72 6.23 2.42
N ARG A 36 -8.41 6.42 2.30
CA ARG A 36 -7.75 7.70 2.65
C ARG A 36 -8.17 8.83 1.73
N VAL A 37 -8.30 8.59 0.42
CA VAL A 37 -8.84 9.61 -0.51
C VAL A 37 -10.29 9.94 -0.20
N ALA A 38 -11.11 8.94 0.17
CA ALA A 38 -12.49 9.18 0.58
C ALA A 38 -12.57 10.10 1.82
N GLU A 39 -11.74 9.84 2.82
CA GLU A 39 -11.61 10.69 4.03
C GLU A 39 -11.10 12.10 3.70
N GLU A 40 -10.01 12.22 2.94
CA GLU A 40 -9.36 13.49 2.61
C GLU A 40 -10.26 14.42 1.79
N TYR A 41 -11.04 13.86 0.86
CA TYR A 41 -11.93 14.63 0.00
C TYR A 41 -13.37 14.70 0.53
N GLY A 42 -13.67 14.08 1.68
CA GLY A 42 -15.01 14.08 2.27
C GLY A 42 -16.08 13.40 1.39
N ILE A 43 -15.70 12.37 0.63
CA ILE A 43 -16.58 11.66 -0.31
C ILE A 43 -16.72 10.18 0.05
N ALA A 44 -17.73 9.51 -0.50
CA ALA A 44 -17.95 8.09 -0.24
C ALA A 44 -16.85 7.22 -0.86
N TYR A 45 -16.49 6.14 -0.16
CA TYR A 45 -15.54 5.12 -0.63
C TYR A 45 -15.92 4.60 -2.04
N GLN A 46 -17.21 4.35 -2.26
CA GLN A 46 -17.75 3.88 -3.53
C GLN A 46 -17.50 4.89 -4.67
N THR A 47 -17.53 6.20 -4.38
CA THR A 47 -17.28 7.24 -5.38
C THR A 47 -15.85 7.23 -5.87
N VAL A 48 -14.89 7.02 -4.96
CA VAL A 48 -13.46 6.86 -5.30
C VAL A 48 -13.24 5.54 -6.05
N GLY A 49 -13.86 4.44 -5.59
CA GLY A 49 -13.83 3.16 -6.30
C GLY A 49 -14.37 3.25 -7.73
N ASP A 50 -15.47 3.98 -7.93
CA ASP A 50 -16.03 4.23 -9.25
C ASP A 50 -15.14 5.14 -10.11
N ALA A 51 -14.40 6.07 -9.50
CA ALA A 51 -13.39 6.84 -10.21
C ALA A 51 -12.28 5.95 -10.77
N CYS A 52 -11.79 4.99 -9.98
CA CYS A 52 -10.78 4.01 -10.40
C CYS A 52 -11.31 2.95 -11.39
N ARG A 53 -12.63 2.86 -11.61
CA ARG A 53 -13.24 1.84 -12.50
C ARG A 53 -14.08 2.46 -13.61
N ARG A 54 -15.32 2.85 -13.30
CA ARG A 54 -16.32 3.33 -14.27
C ARG A 54 -15.83 4.56 -15.02
N ARG A 55 -15.19 5.51 -14.33
CA ARG A 55 -14.71 6.76 -14.96
C ARG A 55 -13.48 6.54 -15.85
N LEU A 56 -12.76 5.44 -15.66
CA LEU A 56 -11.70 4.98 -16.55
C LEU A 56 -12.21 4.06 -17.66
N GLY A 57 -13.51 3.73 -17.67
CA GLY A 57 -14.12 2.83 -18.65
C GLY A 57 -13.63 1.38 -18.51
N LEU A 58 -13.36 0.95 -17.28
CA LEU A 58 -13.04 -0.44 -16.96
C LEU A 58 -14.31 -1.17 -16.53
N ASP A 59 -14.43 -2.43 -16.93
CA ASP A 59 -15.59 -3.26 -16.56
C ASP A 59 -15.54 -3.64 -15.07
N ASP A 60 -14.32 -3.96 -14.61
CA ASP A 60 -14.06 -4.41 -13.24
C ASP A 60 -12.89 -3.65 -12.60
N VAL A 61 -13.01 -3.44 -11.29
CA VAL A 61 -11.96 -2.82 -10.47
C VAL A 61 -10.71 -3.71 -10.41
N ALA A 62 -10.83 -5.04 -10.61
CA ALA A 62 -9.67 -5.91 -10.68
C ALA A 62 -8.72 -5.51 -11.82
N GLN A 63 -9.24 -5.02 -12.95
CA GLN A 63 -8.40 -4.53 -14.06
C GLN A 63 -7.54 -3.35 -13.60
N PHE A 64 -8.11 -2.40 -12.86
CA PHE A 64 -7.37 -1.29 -12.26
C PHE A 64 -6.31 -1.78 -11.27
N LYS A 65 -6.68 -2.72 -10.39
CA LYS A 65 -5.74 -3.30 -9.42
C LYS A 65 -4.58 -4.03 -10.09
N ILE A 66 -4.82 -4.75 -11.19
CA ILE A 66 -3.75 -5.42 -11.96
C ILE A 66 -2.80 -4.37 -12.54
N MET A 67 -3.31 -3.35 -13.24
CA MET A 67 -2.49 -2.27 -13.79
C MET A 67 -1.72 -1.50 -12.71
N LEU A 68 -2.36 -1.27 -11.55
CA LEU A 68 -1.71 -0.67 -10.40
C LEU A 68 -0.60 -1.58 -9.85
N LYS A 69 -0.87 -2.87 -9.67
CA LYS A 69 0.15 -3.83 -9.23
C LYS A 69 1.36 -3.84 -10.16
N THR A 70 1.14 -3.98 -11.47
CA THR A 70 2.21 -3.95 -12.48
C THR A 70 2.99 -2.62 -12.45
N CYS A 71 2.29 -1.51 -12.26
CA CYS A 71 2.92 -0.20 -12.06
C CYS A 71 3.82 -0.16 -10.82
N LEU A 72 3.38 -0.76 -9.71
CA LEU A 72 4.14 -0.81 -8.46
C LEU A 72 5.31 -1.81 -8.51
N GLU A 73 5.23 -2.81 -9.39
CA GLU A 73 6.29 -3.78 -9.69
C GLU A 73 7.33 -3.23 -10.70
N GLY A 74 7.12 -2.03 -11.22
CA GLY A 74 8.10 -1.29 -12.03
C GLY A 74 7.69 -1.01 -13.48
N ASP A 75 6.53 -1.48 -13.93
CA ASP A 75 6.01 -1.19 -15.27
C ASP A 75 4.74 -0.31 -15.22
N PRO A 76 4.87 1.02 -15.32
CA PRO A 76 3.74 1.94 -15.25
C PRO A 76 2.96 2.07 -16.57
N ILE A 77 3.41 1.45 -17.68
CA ILE A 77 2.96 1.80 -19.04
C ILE A 77 1.45 1.65 -19.18
N GLN A 78 0.89 0.50 -18.77
CA GLN A 78 -0.54 0.23 -18.94
C GLN A 78 -1.42 1.23 -18.19
N LEU A 79 -1.07 1.52 -16.93
CA LEU A 79 -1.83 2.45 -16.10
C LEU A 79 -1.69 3.89 -16.60
N ARG A 80 -0.48 4.31 -16.96
CA ARG A 80 -0.21 5.65 -17.51
C ARG A 80 -0.99 5.86 -18.81
N ASP A 81 -0.89 4.93 -19.74
CA ASP A 81 -1.51 5.08 -21.06
C ASP A 81 -3.04 5.01 -20.99
N LEU A 82 -3.60 4.25 -20.03
CA LEU A 82 -5.03 4.32 -19.71
C LEU A 82 -5.41 5.74 -19.22
N LEU A 83 -4.66 6.29 -18.27
CA LEU A 83 -4.92 7.62 -17.73
C LEU A 83 -4.82 8.69 -18.82
N LEU A 84 -3.79 8.65 -19.66
CA LEU A 84 -3.61 9.58 -20.78
C LEU A 84 -4.77 9.49 -21.79
N ARG A 85 -5.19 8.27 -22.17
CA ARG A 85 -6.31 8.06 -23.09
C ARG A 85 -7.64 8.59 -22.54
N LYS A 86 -7.86 8.49 -21.22
CA LYS A 86 -9.11 8.95 -20.58
C LYS A 86 -9.09 10.42 -20.14
N ASN A 87 -7.93 11.07 -20.27
CA ASN A 87 -7.69 12.44 -19.78
C ASN A 87 -6.87 13.26 -20.78
N SER A 88 -7.38 13.47 -21.99
CA SER A 88 -6.72 14.24 -23.05
C SER A 88 -6.21 15.62 -22.62
N HIS A 89 -6.91 16.30 -21.69
CA HIS A 89 -6.58 17.65 -21.25
C HIS A 89 -5.53 17.72 -20.12
N TYR A 90 -5.13 16.59 -19.53
CA TYR A 90 -4.27 16.56 -18.35
C TYR A 90 -3.00 15.72 -18.57
N HIS A 91 -2.55 15.59 -19.82
CA HIS A 91 -1.36 14.80 -20.17
C HIS A 91 -0.11 15.27 -19.42
N ASP A 92 0.12 16.58 -19.35
CA ASP A 92 1.28 17.13 -18.63
C ASP A 92 1.29 16.75 -17.17
N LYS A 93 0.13 16.81 -16.52
CA LYS A 93 -0.04 16.43 -15.11
C LYS A 93 0.21 14.94 -14.88
N ILE A 94 -0.31 14.10 -15.77
CA ILE A 94 -0.12 12.64 -15.70
C ILE A 94 1.35 12.29 -15.92
N ASN A 95 1.99 12.88 -16.93
CA ASN A 95 3.40 12.64 -17.21
C ASN A 95 4.29 13.13 -16.06
N ALA A 96 4.05 14.33 -15.53
CA ALA A 96 4.75 14.86 -14.37
C ALA A 96 4.59 13.95 -13.14
N PHE A 97 3.38 13.42 -12.90
CA PHE A 97 3.14 12.45 -11.84
C PHE A 97 4.01 11.20 -12.02
N PHE A 98 4.01 10.55 -13.19
CA PHE A 98 4.79 9.32 -13.39
C PHE A 98 6.31 9.54 -13.39
N ILE A 99 6.79 10.72 -13.82
CA ILE A 99 8.20 11.10 -13.70
C ILE A 99 8.59 11.19 -12.21
N ARG A 100 7.80 11.93 -11.42
CA ARG A 100 8.01 12.04 -9.97
C ARG A 100 7.90 10.68 -9.29
N PHE A 101 6.87 9.91 -9.61
CA PHE A 101 6.58 8.61 -9.04
C PHE A 101 7.71 7.61 -9.25
N LYS A 102 8.38 7.65 -10.41
CA LYS A 102 9.57 6.83 -10.70
C LYS A 102 10.79 7.28 -9.88
N ASN A 103 10.97 8.59 -9.70
CA ASN A 103 12.13 9.17 -9.02
C ASN A 103 12.01 9.10 -7.49
N ASP A 104 10.80 9.22 -6.94
CA ASP A 104 10.51 9.16 -5.50
C ASP A 104 10.54 7.73 -4.93
N GLY A 105 10.82 6.73 -5.79
CA GLY A 105 11.02 5.34 -5.40
C GLY A 105 12.07 5.12 -4.30
N ASN A 106 12.91 6.12 -4.00
CA ASN A 106 13.96 6.05 -2.98
C ASN A 106 13.86 7.03 -1.80
N ALA A 107 12.87 7.94 -1.71
CA ALA A 107 13.01 9.05 -0.75
C ALA A 107 11.72 9.68 -0.20
N GLN A 108 10.67 8.91 0.08
CA GLN A 108 9.74 9.32 1.14
C GLN A 108 10.01 8.50 2.39
N LYS A 109 10.74 9.12 3.33
CA LYS A 109 10.72 8.74 4.74
C LYS A 109 9.25 8.61 5.12
N ILE A 110 8.84 7.36 5.33
CA ILE A 110 7.58 7.01 5.95
C ILE A 110 7.56 7.83 7.24
N LYS A 111 6.76 8.90 7.31
CA LYS A 111 6.16 9.21 8.60
C LYS A 111 5.32 7.97 8.87
N GLU A 112 5.79 7.13 9.78
CA GLU A 112 4.96 6.09 10.38
C GLU A 112 3.78 6.84 11.01
N GLU A 113 2.74 7.10 10.23
CA GLU A 113 1.44 7.47 10.80
C GLU A 113 0.98 6.22 11.52
N ASN A 114 0.98 6.34 12.86
CA ASN A 114 0.50 5.35 13.80
C ASN A 114 -0.77 4.69 13.23
N PRO A 115 -0.82 3.35 13.10
CA PRO A 115 -2.01 2.69 12.59
C PRO A 115 -3.25 3.15 13.37
N ASP A 116 -4.31 3.57 12.66
CA ASP A 116 -5.58 4.07 13.19
C ASP A 116 -6.32 3.08 14.13
N THR A 117 -5.77 1.89 14.32
CA THR A 117 -6.33 0.86 15.18
C THR A 117 -5.21 -0.08 15.60
N PHE A 118 -4.77 0.04 16.85
CA PHE A 118 -3.88 -0.93 17.48
C PHE A 118 -4.74 -2.02 18.12
N ILE A 119 -4.40 -3.27 17.87
CA ILE A 119 -4.91 -4.40 18.65
C ILE A 119 -3.80 -4.80 19.60
N SER A 120 -4.05 -4.63 20.90
CA SER A 120 -3.09 -5.00 21.94
C SER A 120 -3.17 -6.49 22.22
N TYR A 121 -2.02 -7.15 22.16
CA TYR A 121 -1.85 -8.54 22.58
C TYR A 121 -0.89 -8.57 23.76
N ASN A 122 -1.29 -9.24 24.85
CA ASN A 122 -0.39 -9.52 25.96
C ASN A 122 0.24 -10.89 25.75
N VAL A 123 1.57 -10.94 25.75
CA VAL A 123 2.35 -12.17 25.59
C VAL A 123 3.21 -12.37 26.83
N GLN A 124 3.20 -13.59 27.37
CA GLN A 124 4.11 -14.01 28.42
C GLN A 124 5.14 -14.96 27.83
N LEU A 125 6.42 -14.63 27.99
CA LEU A 125 7.54 -15.46 27.59
C LEU A 125 8.07 -16.24 28.79
N ARG A 126 8.58 -17.44 28.54
CA ARG A 126 9.39 -18.14 29.55
C ARG A 126 10.70 -17.37 29.72
N LYS A 127 11.32 -17.50 30.89
CA LYS A 127 12.56 -16.79 31.22
C LYS A 127 13.66 -17.00 30.15
N ASN A 128 13.90 -18.25 29.76
CA ASN A 128 14.91 -18.57 28.75
C ASN A 128 14.61 -17.94 27.38
N ASP A 129 13.35 -17.90 26.96
CA ASP A 129 12.94 -17.29 25.69
C ASP A 129 13.11 -15.76 25.73
N SER A 130 12.84 -15.15 26.90
CA SER A 130 13.08 -13.73 27.14
C SER A 130 14.57 -13.40 27.09
N ASP A 131 15.43 -14.24 27.67
CA ASP A 131 16.88 -14.05 27.63
C ASP A 131 17.43 -14.12 26.20
N VAL A 132 16.91 -15.06 25.39
CA VAL A 132 17.24 -15.15 23.94
C VAL A 132 16.78 -13.90 23.20
N LEU A 133 15.56 -13.43 23.44
CA LEU A 133 15.05 -12.19 22.83
C LEU A 133 15.91 -10.98 23.19
N ARG A 134 16.35 -10.87 24.45
CA ARG A 134 17.23 -9.77 24.89
C ARG A 134 18.59 -9.84 24.20
N ALA A 135 19.19 -11.02 24.07
CA ALA A 135 20.43 -11.19 23.34
C ALA A 135 20.28 -10.80 21.86
N LEU A 136 19.18 -11.22 21.22
CA LEU A 136 18.88 -10.85 19.83
C LEU A 136 18.70 -9.33 19.68
N ALA A 137 18.01 -8.69 20.62
CA ALA A 137 17.81 -7.24 20.62
C ALA A 137 19.12 -6.46 20.75
N GLN A 138 20.06 -6.96 21.57
CA GLN A 138 21.41 -6.39 21.67
C GLN A 138 22.18 -6.49 20.35
N ILE A 139 22.14 -7.65 19.68
CA ILE A 139 22.81 -7.85 18.39
C ILE A 139 22.27 -6.90 17.31
N LEU A 140 20.95 -6.64 17.34
CA LEU A 140 20.26 -5.81 16.36
C LEU A 140 20.19 -4.32 16.74
N ASN A 141 20.82 -3.90 17.85
CA ASN A 141 20.75 -2.54 18.39
C ASN A 141 19.30 -2.02 18.50
N GLY A 142 18.40 -2.83 19.06
CA GLY A 142 16.98 -2.51 19.19
C GLY A 142 16.40 -2.82 20.57
N GLU A 143 15.14 -2.42 20.77
CA GLU A 143 14.37 -2.76 21.97
C GLU A 143 13.75 -4.16 21.83
N PRO A 144 13.78 -5.01 22.89
CA PRO A 144 13.21 -6.36 22.85
C PRO A 144 11.77 -6.42 22.34
N GLU A 145 10.93 -5.46 22.70
CA GLU A 145 9.53 -5.36 22.32
C GLU A 145 9.37 -5.14 20.81
N LYS A 146 10.17 -4.24 20.24
CA LYS A 146 10.14 -3.94 18.80
C LYS A 146 10.63 -5.14 17.99
N ILE A 147 11.76 -5.73 18.41
CA ILE A 147 12.32 -6.94 17.79
C ILE A 147 11.34 -8.11 17.88
N PHE A 148 10.65 -8.27 19.01
CA PHE A 148 9.64 -9.29 19.18
C PHE A 148 8.49 -9.14 18.18
N VAL A 149 7.97 -7.92 18.02
CA VAL A 149 6.89 -7.65 17.05
C VAL A 149 7.35 -7.96 15.62
N ASP A 150 8.54 -7.53 15.24
CA ASP A 150 9.08 -7.75 13.89
C ASP A 150 9.22 -9.25 13.58
N VAL A 151 9.88 -10.00 14.48
CA VAL A 151 10.06 -11.46 14.34
C VAL A 151 8.73 -12.20 14.37
N ALA A 152 7.82 -11.83 15.26
CA ALA A 152 6.50 -12.46 15.34
C ALA A 152 5.71 -12.25 14.04
N MET A 153 5.76 -11.06 13.45
CA MET A 153 5.07 -10.78 12.19
C MET A 153 5.65 -11.56 11.01
N GLU A 154 6.97 -11.73 10.94
CA GLU A 154 7.60 -12.59 9.94
C GLU A 154 7.18 -14.06 10.11
N ALA A 155 7.23 -14.58 11.34
CA ALA A 155 6.82 -15.95 11.64
C ALA A 155 5.34 -16.21 11.32
N ILE A 156 4.45 -15.26 11.63
CA ILE A 156 3.02 -15.34 11.29
C ILE A 156 2.83 -15.38 9.78
N LYS A 157 3.50 -14.49 9.03
CA LYS A 157 3.42 -14.46 7.55
C LYS A 157 3.92 -15.77 6.93
N ASP A 158 5.04 -16.31 7.41
CA ASP A 158 5.59 -17.57 6.94
C ASP A 158 4.65 -18.74 7.23
N ARG A 159 4.08 -18.80 8.45
CA ARG A 159 3.12 -19.83 8.83
C ARG A 159 1.85 -19.77 7.99
N MET A 160 1.32 -18.56 7.74
CA MET A 160 0.17 -18.37 6.85
C MET A 160 0.44 -18.87 5.44
N ARG A 161 1.61 -18.54 4.85
CA ARG A 161 1.98 -19.03 3.51
C ARG A 161 1.99 -20.55 3.44
N LYS A 162 2.59 -21.20 4.45
CA LYS A 162 2.65 -22.67 4.53
C LYS A 162 1.27 -23.31 4.61
N VAL A 163 0.37 -22.76 5.44
CA VAL A 163 -1.01 -23.26 5.56
C VAL A 163 -1.79 -23.07 4.26
N VAL A 164 -1.68 -21.91 3.62
CA VAL A 164 -2.36 -21.63 2.34
C VAL A 164 -1.85 -22.53 1.22
N SER A 165 -0.55 -22.87 1.20
CA SER A 165 0.01 -23.78 0.18
C SER A 165 -0.38 -25.25 0.35
N GLN A 166 -1.02 -25.62 1.47
CA GLN A 166 -1.49 -26.97 1.77
C GLN A 166 -3.01 -27.14 1.58
N LEU A 167 -3.71 -26.07 1.21
CA LEU A 167 -5.13 -26.03 0.87
C LEU A 167 -5.30 -25.99 -0.66
#